data_AF-A0A9W6TZU8-F1
#
_entry.id   AF-A0A9W6TZU8-F1
#
_cell.length_a   1.000
_cell.length_b   1.000
_cell.length_c   1.000
_cell.angle_alpha   90.00
_cell.angle_beta   90.00
_cell.angle_gamma   90.00
#
_symmetry.space_group_name_H-M   'P 1'
#
loop_
_entity.id
_entity.type
_entity.pdbx_description
1 polymer ?
#
loop_
_entity_poly.entity_id
_entity_poly.type
_entity_poly.pdbx_seq_one_letter_code
_entity_poly.pdbx_strand_id
1 'polypeptide(L)'
;MRDIQRGYEGAQFAASESAFLIITLFVQYFEWFPLEVSVYSHFKRILEDEKQQLCAKERRCVERSDMVALSPRALMHCLTKAHIVDGFEETGIYPLCKSKMLESIIGDCPLQNEKENVVKLTAKTIIIPHTARWLERKGLDQDTIHVLSLNHWELDDLKKRKKLKTNDEKDQYVHGGCLMTADKIIELVEKKVEKKRVQLAEKKRRRKRATIALAKQKELNERKLMRLKDHQKLRRLAQNDAGKRCVPEPEPSFLALK
;
A
#
# COMPACT_ATOMS: atom_id res chain seq x y z
N MET A 1 -21.08 -20.60 -23.22
CA MET A 1 -20.32 -19.69 -24.12
C MET A 1 -20.37 -18.21 -23.72
N ARG A 2 -21.25 -17.75 -22.82
CA ARG A 2 -21.29 -16.33 -22.38
C ARG A 2 -20.27 -15.95 -21.30
N ASP A 3 -19.69 -16.92 -20.59
CA ASP A 3 -18.77 -16.62 -19.47
C ASP A 3 -17.32 -16.31 -19.87
N ILE A 4 -16.93 -16.64 -21.10
CA ILE A 4 -15.57 -16.38 -21.60
C ILE A 4 -15.38 -14.89 -21.97
N GLN A 5 -16.45 -14.20 -22.36
CA GLN A 5 -16.40 -12.78 -22.73
C GLN A 5 -16.16 -11.85 -21.52
N ARG A 6 -16.75 -12.17 -20.35
CA ARG A 6 -16.55 -11.35 -19.13
C ARG A 6 -15.13 -11.40 -18.57
N GLY A 7 -14.41 -12.51 -18.76
CA GLY A 7 -13.01 -12.62 -18.34
C GLY A 7 -12.08 -11.72 -19.18
N TYR A 8 -12.44 -11.46 -20.44
CA TYR A 8 -11.63 -10.69 -21.38
C TYR A 8 -11.69 -9.18 -21.09
N GLU A 9 -12.86 -8.66 -20.74
CA GLU A 9 -13.05 -7.25 -20.34
C GLU A 9 -12.33 -6.94 -19.01
N GLY A 10 -12.40 -7.85 -18.04
CA GLY A 10 -11.68 -7.70 -16.77
C GLY A 10 -10.16 -7.72 -16.92
N ALA A 11 -9.63 -8.56 -17.83
CA ALA A 11 -8.20 -8.62 -18.13
C ALA A 11 -7.71 -7.39 -18.89
N GLN A 12 -8.50 -6.84 -19.83
CA GLN A 12 -8.18 -5.58 -20.52
C GLN A 12 -8.25 -4.37 -19.57
N PHE A 13 -9.24 -4.33 -18.67
CA PHE A 13 -9.34 -3.29 -17.65
C PHE A 13 -8.14 -3.34 -16.68
N ALA A 14 -7.80 -4.52 -16.17
CA ALA A 14 -6.63 -4.71 -15.30
C ALA A 14 -5.31 -4.40 -16.02
N ALA A 15 -5.19 -4.73 -17.32
CA ALA A 15 -4.06 -4.34 -18.15
C ALA A 15 -3.98 -2.82 -18.35
N SER A 16 -5.11 -2.12 -18.48
CA SER A 16 -5.14 -0.66 -18.62
C SER A 16 -4.79 0.07 -17.32
N GLU A 17 -5.30 -0.37 -16.16
CA GLU A 17 -4.92 0.20 -14.86
C GLU A 17 -3.48 -0.13 -14.49
N SER A 18 -3.02 -1.35 -14.78
CA SER A 18 -1.62 -1.72 -14.55
C SER A 18 -0.66 -1.01 -15.50
N ALA A 19 -1.02 -0.81 -16.78
CA ALA A 19 -0.24 0.00 -17.70
C ALA A 19 -0.21 1.47 -17.27
N PHE A 20 -1.34 2.01 -16.81
CA PHE A 20 -1.40 3.37 -16.26
C PHE A 20 -0.57 3.49 -14.99
N LEU A 21 -0.64 2.53 -14.07
CA LEU A 21 0.21 2.46 -12.87
C LEU A 21 1.68 2.25 -13.23
N ILE A 22 2.02 1.48 -14.26
CA ILE A 22 3.39 1.31 -14.75
C ILE A 22 3.89 2.64 -15.31
N ILE A 23 3.13 3.34 -16.16
CA ILE A 23 3.49 4.67 -16.68
C ILE A 23 3.64 5.67 -15.52
N THR A 24 2.69 5.68 -14.57
CA THR A 24 2.71 6.61 -13.44
C THR A 24 3.88 6.30 -12.52
N LEU A 25 4.15 5.02 -12.21
CA LEU A 25 5.30 4.60 -11.39
C LEU A 25 6.62 4.81 -12.12
N PHE A 26 6.66 4.65 -13.44
CA PHE A 26 7.83 4.93 -14.27
C PHE A 26 8.15 6.43 -14.22
N VAL A 27 7.16 7.30 -14.44
CA VAL A 27 7.28 8.76 -14.30
C VAL A 27 7.59 9.18 -12.86
N GLN A 28 7.09 8.45 -11.86
CA GLN A 28 7.19 8.83 -10.45
C GLN A 28 8.48 8.36 -9.75
N TYR A 29 9.05 7.23 -10.17
CA TYR A 29 10.25 6.65 -9.57
C TYR A 29 11.51 6.83 -10.42
N PHE A 30 11.38 6.96 -11.74
CA PHE A 30 12.51 7.36 -12.57
C PHE A 30 12.57 8.88 -12.62
N GLU A 31 13.25 9.45 -11.62
CA GLU A 31 13.87 10.78 -11.63
C GLU A 31 14.99 10.87 -12.72
N TRP A 32 14.79 10.20 -13.85
CA TRP A 32 15.73 10.04 -14.95
C TRP A 32 15.22 10.86 -16.13
N PHE A 33 15.63 12.13 -16.15
CA PHE A 33 15.54 13.07 -17.27
C PHE A 33 15.71 12.45 -18.68
N PRO A 34 16.60 11.46 -18.93
CA PRO A 34 16.80 10.92 -20.28
C PRO A 34 15.56 10.25 -20.90
N LEU A 35 14.75 9.60 -20.08
CA LEU A 35 13.54 8.89 -20.52
C LEU A 35 12.37 9.86 -20.75
N GLU A 36 12.33 10.95 -19.98
CA GLU A 36 11.32 12.01 -20.17
C GLU A 36 11.58 12.84 -21.43
N VAL A 37 12.84 13.01 -21.85
CA VAL A 37 13.15 13.82 -23.03
C VAL A 37 12.94 13.03 -24.33
N SER A 38 13.51 11.83 -24.44
CA SER A 38 13.47 11.04 -25.69
C SER A 38 12.23 10.16 -25.79
N VAL A 39 12.05 9.24 -24.84
CA VAL A 39 10.97 8.24 -24.89
C VAL A 39 9.62 8.94 -24.81
N TYR A 40 9.43 9.92 -23.92
CA TYR A 40 8.14 10.61 -23.89
C TYR A 40 7.87 11.47 -25.13
N SER A 41 8.88 12.10 -25.73
CA SER A 41 8.68 12.88 -26.96
C SER A 41 8.32 11.99 -28.16
N HIS A 42 9.00 10.85 -28.30
CA HIS A 42 8.68 9.82 -29.29
C HIS A 42 7.29 9.24 -29.06
N PHE A 43 6.96 8.89 -27.81
CA PHE A 43 5.63 8.40 -27.44
C PHE A 43 4.55 9.41 -27.83
N LYS A 44 4.73 10.70 -27.49
CA LYS A 44 3.77 11.75 -27.83
C LYS A 44 3.59 11.86 -29.35
N ARG A 45 4.68 11.82 -30.12
CA ARG A 45 4.61 11.88 -31.59
C ARG A 45 3.85 10.69 -32.17
N ILE A 46 4.19 9.47 -31.76
CA ILE A 46 3.53 8.25 -32.23
C ILE A 46 2.05 8.26 -31.85
N LEU A 47 1.73 8.70 -30.64
CA LEU A 47 0.36 8.80 -30.16
C LEU A 47 -0.47 9.81 -30.96
N GLU A 48 0.10 10.97 -31.32
CA GLU A 48 -0.57 11.94 -32.20
C GLU A 48 -0.73 11.41 -33.63
N ASP A 49 0.26 10.71 -34.17
CA ASP A 49 0.17 10.07 -35.49
C ASP A 49 -0.93 9.00 -35.51
N GLU A 50 -1.01 8.16 -34.47
CA GLU A 50 -2.05 7.14 -34.30
C GLU A 50 -3.45 7.78 -34.15
N LYS A 51 -3.58 8.88 -33.41
CA LYS A 51 -4.84 9.65 -33.32
C LYS A 51 -5.28 10.17 -34.68
N GLN A 52 -4.37 10.76 -35.45
CA GLN A 52 -4.66 11.28 -36.77
C GLN A 52 -5.12 10.18 -37.73
N GLN A 53 -4.45 9.03 -37.70
CA GLN A 53 -4.84 7.86 -38.49
C GLN A 53 -6.23 7.34 -38.12
N LEU A 54 -6.55 7.27 -36.82
CA LEU A 54 -7.88 6.86 -36.35
C LEU A 54 -8.96 7.85 -36.80
N CYS A 55 -8.73 9.15 -36.62
CA CYS A 55 -9.63 10.22 -37.08
C CYS A 55 -9.89 10.12 -38.59
N ALA A 56 -8.85 9.93 -39.39
CA ALA A 56 -8.96 9.81 -40.84
C ALA A 56 -9.76 8.56 -41.25
N LYS A 57 -9.54 7.44 -40.55
CA LYS A 57 -10.19 6.15 -40.85
C LYS A 57 -11.67 6.15 -40.46
N GLU A 58 -12.01 6.67 -39.29
CA GLU A 58 -13.36 6.57 -38.74
C GLU A 58 -14.21 7.83 -38.97
N ARG A 59 -13.60 8.91 -39.48
CA ARG A 59 -14.25 10.21 -39.72
C ARG A 59 -14.94 10.79 -38.47
N ARG A 60 -14.38 10.52 -37.29
CA ARG A 60 -14.85 11.06 -35.99
C ARG A 60 -13.66 11.51 -35.14
N CYS A 61 -13.93 12.35 -34.15
CA CYS A 61 -12.92 12.73 -33.15
C CYS A 61 -12.55 11.53 -32.26
N VAL A 62 -11.28 11.45 -31.85
CA VAL A 62 -10.79 10.43 -30.91
C VAL A 62 -11.42 10.64 -29.53
N GLU A 63 -12.06 9.62 -28.99
CA GLU A 63 -12.64 9.63 -27.66
C GLU A 63 -11.65 9.09 -26.61
N ARG A 64 -12.00 9.26 -25.32
CA ARG A 64 -11.20 8.73 -24.21
C ARG A 64 -11.07 7.20 -24.26
N SER A 65 -12.10 6.49 -24.69
CA SER A 65 -12.10 5.04 -24.88
C SER A 65 -11.06 4.60 -25.91
N ASP A 66 -10.94 5.32 -27.02
CA ASP A 66 -9.95 5.06 -28.06
C ASP A 66 -8.52 5.27 -27.54
N MET A 67 -8.31 6.32 -26.72
CA MET A 67 -7.01 6.59 -26.11
C MET A 67 -6.51 5.43 -25.25
N VAL A 68 -7.41 4.68 -24.59
CA VAL A 68 -7.03 3.48 -23.81
C VAL A 68 -6.49 2.37 -24.71
N ALA A 69 -6.95 2.29 -25.96
CA ALA A 69 -6.46 1.30 -26.94
C ALA A 69 -5.20 1.76 -27.69
N LEU A 70 -5.06 3.06 -27.95
CA LEU A 70 -3.91 3.64 -28.67
C LEU A 70 -2.67 3.76 -27.76
N SER A 71 -2.85 4.19 -26.51
CA SER A 71 -1.72 4.48 -25.61
C SER A 71 -0.76 3.29 -25.41
N PRO A 72 -1.24 2.05 -25.18
CA PRO A 72 -0.33 0.90 -25.05
C PRO A 72 0.43 0.59 -26.35
N ARG A 73 -0.18 0.82 -27.53
CA ARG A 73 0.48 0.58 -28.83
C ARG A 73 1.59 1.60 -29.07
N ALA A 74 1.28 2.87 -28.91
CA ALA A 74 2.26 3.94 -28.99
C ALA A 74 3.41 3.74 -27.99
N LEU A 75 3.11 3.30 -26.77
CA LEU A 75 4.13 3.01 -25.76
C LEU A 75 5.04 1.84 -26.18
N MET A 76 4.49 0.75 -26.71
CA MET A 76 5.29 -0.37 -27.20
C MET A 76 6.20 0.01 -28.36
N HIS A 77 5.74 0.86 -29.27
CA HIS A 77 6.57 1.39 -30.37
C HIS A 77 7.66 2.34 -29.89
N CYS A 78 7.44 2.99 -28.75
CA CYS A 78 8.39 3.93 -28.21
C CYS A 78 9.46 3.27 -27.32
N LEU A 79 9.09 2.25 -26.54
CA LEU A 79 9.98 1.50 -25.64
C LEU A 79 10.89 0.51 -26.41
N THR A 80 11.67 1.04 -27.34
CA THR A 80 12.72 0.31 -28.05
C THR A 80 14.08 0.65 -27.47
N LYS A 81 15.02 -0.29 -27.60
CA LYS A 81 16.41 -0.06 -27.17
C LYS A 81 17.02 1.17 -27.84
N ALA A 82 16.72 1.39 -29.13
CA ALA A 82 17.21 2.54 -29.89
C ALA A 82 16.80 3.87 -29.24
N HIS A 83 15.50 4.10 -29.03
CA HIS A 83 15.02 5.37 -28.43
C HIS A 83 15.53 5.59 -27.00
N ILE A 84 15.69 4.50 -26.24
CA ILE A 84 16.27 4.59 -24.90
C ILE A 84 17.74 5.04 -24.99
N VAL A 85 18.54 4.40 -25.85
CA VAL A 85 19.95 4.77 -26.06
C VAL A 85 20.06 6.20 -26.56
N ASP A 86 19.24 6.60 -27.54
CA ASP A 86 19.20 7.97 -28.08
C ASP A 86 18.94 8.99 -26.96
N GLY A 87 18.01 8.71 -26.04
CA GLY A 87 17.80 9.56 -24.87
C GLY A 87 18.98 9.69 -23.93
N PHE A 88 19.68 8.59 -23.70
CA PHE A 88 20.90 8.63 -22.90
C PHE A 88 22.04 9.35 -23.63
N GLU A 89 22.10 9.28 -24.97
CA GLU A 89 23.03 10.02 -25.81
C GLU A 89 22.75 11.53 -25.80
N GLU A 90 21.50 11.94 -25.98
CA GLU A 90 21.06 13.34 -25.95
C GLU A 90 21.36 14.02 -24.61
N THR A 91 21.25 13.27 -23.51
CA THR A 91 21.60 13.77 -22.17
C THR A 91 23.10 13.78 -21.91
N GLY A 92 23.93 13.28 -22.83
CA GLY A 92 25.38 13.20 -22.69
C GLY A 92 25.84 12.19 -21.63
N ILE A 93 24.92 11.36 -21.14
CA ILE A 93 25.14 10.32 -20.13
C ILE A 93 25.68 9.04 -20.79
N TYR A 94 25.31 8.79 -22.05
CA TYR A 94 25.81 7.66 -22.84
C TYR A 94 27.14 7.98 -23.57
N PRO A 95 28.09 7.02 -23.64
CA PRO A 95 28.09 5.74 -22.94
C PRO A 95 28.17 5.97 -21.42
N LEU A 96 27.44 5.15 -20.65
CA LEU A 96 27.25 5.31 -19.19
C LEU A 96 28.58 5.61 -18.47
N CYS A 97 28.86 6.89 -18.26
CA CYS A 97 30.08 7.34 -17.62
C CYS A 97 29.79 7.66 -16.16
N LYS A 98 30.32 6.83 -15.25
CA LYS A 98 30.13 6.98 -13.79
C LYS A 98 30.46 8.39 -13.31
N SER A 99 31.54 8.99 -13.82
CA SER A 99 31.98 10.33 -13.44
C SER A 99 30.94 11.39 -13.80
N LYS A 100 30.41 11.35 -15.04
CA LYS A 100 29.36 12.28 -15.48
C LYS A 100 28.04 12.09 -14.76
N MET A 101 27.66 10.85 -14.45
CA MET A 101 26.47 10.56 -13.66
C MET A 101 26.59 11.12 -12.24
N LEU A 102 27.77 11.00 -11.62
CA LEU A 102 28.03 11.56 -10.29
C LEU A 102 28.10 13.09 -10.28
N GLU A 103 28.64 13.71 -11.34
CA GLU A 103 28.70 15.16 -11.50
C GLU A 103 27.31 15.79 -11.73
N SER A 104 26.38 15.06 -12.36
CA SER A 104 25.02 15.54 -12.66
C SER A 104 23.98 15.23 -11.58
N ILE A 105 24.30 14.36 -10.61
CA ILE A 105 23.46 14.16 -9.42
C ILE A 105 23.65 15.38 -8.50
N ILE A 106 22.71 16.32 -8.58
CA ILE A 106 22.66 17.47 -7.66
C ILE A 106 22.12 16.98 -6.32
N GLY A 107 23.02 16.80 -5.36
CA GLY A 107 22.76 16.47 -3.96
C GLY A 107 24.09 16.24 -3.25
N ASP A 108 24.23 16.73 -2.01
CA ASP A 108 25.48 16.63 -1.26
C ASP A 108 26.02 15.18 -1.28
N CYS A 109 27.33 15.09 -1.51
CA CYS A 109 28.15 13.88 -1.65
C CYS A 109 27.50 12.60 -1.12
N PRO A 110 27.48 11.49 -1.89
CA PRO A 110 27.02 10.21 -1.35
C PRO A 110 27.81 9.90 -0.07
N LEU A 111 27.10 9.58 1.01
CA LEU A 111 27.67 9.11 2.28
C LEU A 111 28.75 8.07 1.96
N GLN A 112 30.01 8.42 2.22
CA GLN A 112 31.20 7.57 2.03
C GLN A 112 31.22 6.43 3.05
N ASN A 113 30.14 5.65 3.13
CA ASN A 113 30.15 4.40 3.85
C ASN A 113 30.68 3.34 2.88
N GLU A 114 31.98 3.10 2.97
CA GLU A 114 32.79 2.08 2.27
C GLU A 114 32.37 0.63 2.57
N LYS A 115 31.08 0.32 2.45
CA LYS A 115 30.63 -1.08 2.39
C LYS A 115 30.06 -1.31 1.01
N GLU A 116 30.94 -1.82 0.15
CA GLU A 116 30.64 -2.46 -1.13
C GLU A 116 29.60 -3.59 -0.94
N ASN A 117 28.34 -3.21 -0.80
CA ASN A 117 27.26 -4.05 -1.28
C ASN A 117 26.97 -3.57 -2.71
N VAL A 118 27.91 -3.82 -3.61
CA VAL A 118 27.63 -3.77 -5.05
C VAL A 118 26.65 -4.91 -5.30
N VAL A 119 25.35 -4.61 -5.18
CA VAL A 119 24.31 -5.50 -5.66
C VAL A 119 24.44 -5.51 -7.18
N LYS A 120 25.27 -6.42 -7.70
CA LYS A 120 25.21 -6.81 -9.11
C LYS A 120 23.83 -7.41 -9.32
N LEU A 121 22.89 -6.59 -9.79
CA LEU A 121 21.61 -7.03 -10.31
C LEU A 121 21.87 -7.78 -11.62
N THR A 122 22.36 -9.00 -11.54
CA THR A 122 22.24 -9.95 -12.63
C THR A 122 20.80 -10.45 -12.63
N ALA A 123 19.92 -9.67 -13.26
CA ALA A 123 18.58 -10.13 -13.55
C ALA A 123 18.67 -11.30 -14.55
N LYS A 124 18.72 -12.52 -14.01
CA LYS A 124 18.41 -13.73 -14.78
C LYS A 124 16.89 -13.84 -14.88
N THR A 125 16.27 -13.01 -15.71
CA THR A 125 14.91 -13.26 -16.16
C THR A 125 14.97 -14.43 -17.13
N ILE A 126 14.84 -15.65 -16.60
CA ILE A 126 14.63 -16.83 -17.44
C ILE A 126 13.21 -16.73 -17.98
N ILE A 127 13.06 -16.15 -19.17
CA ILE A 127 11.79 -16.19 -19.90
C ILE A 127 11.58 -17.65 -20.32
N ILE A 128 10.53 -18.27 -19.79
CA ILE A 128 10.18 -19.64 -20.13
C ILE A 128 9.92 -19.70 -21.65
N PRO A 129 10.47 -20.69 -22.40
CA PRO A 129 10.38 -20.75 -23.87
C PRO A 129 8.96 -20.75 -24.45
N HIS A 130 7.97 -21.17 -23.66
CA HIS A 130 6.56 -21.11 -24.04
C HIS A 130 6.02 -19.68 -24.04
N THR A 131 6.41 -18.88 -23.05
CA THR A 131 6.01 -17.46 -22.92
C THR A 131 6.66 -16.62 -24.01
N ALA A 132 7.94 -16.86 -24.33
CA ALA A 132 8.63 -16.20 -25.44
C ALA A 132 7.89 -16.45 -26.78
N ARG A 133 7.60 -17.72 -27.10
CA ARG A 133 6.84 -18.07 -28.31
C ARG A 133 5.42 -17.49 -28.36
N TRP A 134 4.74 -17.38 -27.21
CA TRP A 134 3.42 -16.76 -27.16
C TRP A 134 3.47 -15.26 -27.47
N LEU A 135 4.51 -14.57 -26.99
CA LEU A 135 4.72 -13.14 -27.22
C LEU A 135 5.21 -12.84 -28.65
N GLU A 136 6.08 -13.68 -29.23
CA GLU A 136 6.47 -13.61 -30.64
C GLU A 136 5.25 -13.72 -31.57
N ARG A 137 4.32 -14.65 -31.29
CA ARG A 137 3.06 -14.77 -32.06
C ARG A 137 2.18 -13.52 -31.97
N LYS A 138 2.37 -12.69 -30.94
CA LYS A 138 1.69 -11.41 -30.77
C LYS A 138 2.42 -10.26 -31.44
N GLY A 139 3.57 -10.52 -32.07
CA GLY A 139 4.40 -9.51 -32.73
C GLY A 139 5.12 -8.58 -31.74
N LEU A 140 5.33 -9.02 -30.50
CA LEU A 140 6.03 -8.23 -29.49
C LEU A 140 7.53 -8.49 -29.57
N ASP A 141 8.31 -7.41 -29.61
CA ASP A 141 9.77 -7.47 -29.69
C ASP A 141 10.38 -8.04 -28.41
N GLN A 142 11.43 -8.85 -28.58
CA GLN A 142 12.05 -9.61 -27.50
C GLN A 142 12.70 -8.71 -26.45
N ASP A 143 13.20 -7.56 -26.88
CA ASP A 143 13.78 -6.52 -26.01
C ASP A 143 12.69 -5.85 -25.15
N THR A 144 11.53 -5.54 -25.75
CA THR A 144 10.38 -4.99 -25.00
C THR A 144 9.94 -5.95 -23.89
N ILE A 145 9.95 -7.26 -24.15
CA ILE A 145 9.60 -8.28 -23.16
C ILE A 145 10.63 -8.31 -22.02
N HIS A 146 11.92 -8.21 -22.33
CA HIS A 146 12.97 -8.16 -21.31
C HIS A 146 12.79 -6.94 -20.39
N VAL A 147 12.55 -5.76 -20.95
CA VAL A 147 12.31 -4.53 -20.17
C VAL A 147 11.06 -4.65 -19.30
N LEU A 148 9.95 -5.17 -19.84
CA LEU A 148 8.71 -5.33 -19.07
C LEU A 148 8.82 -6.37 -17.96
N SER A 149 9.56 -7.46 -18.19
CA SER A 149 9.74 -8.54 -17.21
C SER A 149 10.65 -8.15 -16.04
N LEU A 150 11.68 -7.34 -16.30
CA LEU A 150 12.50 -6.68 -15.27
C LEU A 150 11.63 -5.83 -14.33
N ASN A 151 10.82 -4.95 -14.91
CA ASN A 151 9.93 -4.07 -14.15
C ASN A 151 8.87 -4.84 -13.35
N HIS A 152 8.35 -5.95 -13.87
CA HIS A 152 7.35 -6.75 -13.16
C HIS A 152 7.89 -7.37 -11.86
N TRP A 153 9.14 -7.85 -11.87
CA TRP A 153 9.77 -8.46 -10.70
C TRP A 153 10.05 -7.42 -9.60
N GLU A 154 10.52 -6.23 -9.99
CA GLU A 154 10.72 -5.10 -9.08
C GLU A 154 9.41 -4.62 -8.46
N LEU A 155 8.32 -4.60 -9.23
CA LEU A 155 6.99 -4.23 -8.73
C LEU A 155 6.47 -5.23 -7.70
N ASP A 156 6.70 -6.53 -7.89
CA ASP A 156 6.29 -7.55 -6.93
C ASP A 156 7.12 -7.50 -5.64
N ASP A 157 8.42 -7.22 -5.74
CA ASP A 157 9.26 -7.00 -4.56
C ASP A 157 8.91 -5.71 -3.81
N LEU A 158 8.55 -4.64 -4.52
CA LEU A 158 8.02 -3.41 -3.93
C LEU A 158 6.66 -3.64 -3.25
N LYS A 159 5.78 -4.45 -3.83
CA LYS A 159 4.51 -4.85 -3.19
C LYS A 159 4.74 -5.64 -1.91
N LYS A 160 5.70 -6.58 -1.90
CA LYS A 160 6.08 -7.31 -0.67
C LYS A 160 6.62 -6.35 0.40
N ARG A 161 7.46 -5.37 0.01
CA ARG A 161 7.97 -4.33 0.94
C ARG A 161 6.88 -3.38 1.45
N LYS A 162 5.86 -3.05 0.63
CA LYS A 162 4.69 -2.24 1.05
C LYS A 162 3.81 -2.97 2.07
N LYS A 163 3.64 -4.29 1.94
CA LYS A 163 2.87 -5.10 2.92
C LYS A 163 3.53 -5.15 4.31
N LEU A 164 4.84 -4.92 4.40
CA LEU A 164 5.57 -4.84 5.68
C LEU A 164 5.45 -3.48 6.39
N LYS A 165 4.94 -2.43 5.73
CA LYS A 165 4.84 -1.06 6.29
C LYS A 165 3.40 -0.56 6.47
N THR A 166 2.39 -1.39 6.25
CA THR A 166 0.97 -0.98 6.27
C THR A 166 0.37 -1.02 7.68
N ASN A 167 1.00 -0.35 8.65
CA ASN A 167 0.36 -0.12 9.95
C ASN A 167 0.63 1.26 10.58
N ASP A 168 1.41 2.14 9.95
CA ASP A 168 1.53 3.51 10.43
C ASP A 168 0.85 4.49 9.46
N GLU A 169 0.02 5.32 10.09
CA GLU A 169 -0.88 6.33 9.55
C GLU A 169 -0.30 7.09 8.37
N LYS A 170 -1.10 7.21 7.29
CA LYS A 170 -1.10 8.28 6.27
C LYS A 170 0.07 9.26 6.38
N ASP A 171 1.29 8.80 6.13
CA ASP A 171 2.36 9.68 5.74
C ASP A 171 1.94 10.12 4.34
N GLN A 172 1.41 11.34 4.30
CA GLN A 172 1.23 12.14 3.12
C GLN A 172 2.63 12.40 2.56
N TYR A 173 3.25 11.34 2.02
CA TYR A 173 4.42 11.46 1.17
C TYR A 173 3.96 12.31 0.00
N VAL A 174 4.48 13.53 -0.07
CA VAL A 174 4.39 14.34 -1.27
C VAL A 174 5.04 13.51 -2.37
N HIS A 175 4.21 12.96 -3.26
CA HIS A 175 4.68 12.28 -4.44
C HIS A 175 5.31 13.33 -5.35
N GLY A 176 6.62 13.21 -5.57
CA GLY A 176 7.48 14.20 -6.19
C GLY A 176 8.44 14.79 -5.15
N GLY A 177 9.74 14.55 -5.33
CA GLY A 177 10.80 15.20 -4.56
C GLY A 177 10.77 16.71 -4.82
N CYS A 178 9.89 17.43 -4.13
CA CYS A 178 9.93 18.88 -4.16
C CYS A 178 11.21 19.29 -3.42
N LEU A 179 12.20 19.81 -4.15
CA LEU A 179 13.39 20.41 -3.55
C LEU A 179 12.92 21.55 -2.63
N MET A 180 13.04 21.35 -1.33
CA MET A 180 12.69 22.37 -0.33
C MET A 180 13.96 23.09 0.09
N THR A 181 13.86 24.40 0.32
CA THR A 181 14.94 25.18 0.94
C THR A 181 15.21 24.69 2.36
N ALA A 182 16.45 24.80 2.83
CA ALA A 182 16.87 24.32 4.15
C ALA A 182 15.96 24.83 5.28
N ASP A 183 15.55 26.10 5.23
CA ASP A 183 14.66 26.71 6.22
C ASP A 183 13.29 26.02 6.30
N LYS A 184 12.72 25.63 5.16
CA LYS A 184 11.45 24.90 5.12
C LYS A 184 11.58 23.49 5.66
N ILE A 185 12.74 22.86 5.49
CA ILE A 185 13.02 21.54 6.07
C ILE A 185 13.07 21.66 7.59
N ILE A 186 13.76 22.67 8.12
CA ILE A 186 13.84 22.93 9.56
C ILE A 186 12.43 23.15 10.14
N GLU A 187 11.61 24.01 9.53
CA GLU A 187 10.24 24.27 9.97
C GLU A 187 9.38 22.98 9.99
N LEU A 188 9.48 22.15 8.95
CA LEU A 188 8.76 20.88 8.89
C LEU A 188 9.22 19.89 9.96
N VAL A 189 10.52 19.83 10.23
CA VAL A 189 11.08 18.97 11.28
C VAL A 189 10.58 19.42 12.65
N GLU A 190 10.61 20.72 12.94
CA GLU A 190 10.10 21.28 14.21
C GLU A 190 8.61 20.98 14.38
N LYS A 191 7.81 21.19 13.33
CA LYS A 191 6.37 20.87 13.33
C LYS A 191 6.12 19.38 13.55
N LYS A 192 6.97 18.50 12.99
CA LYS A 192 6.88 17.04 13.18
C LYS A 192 7.27 16.64 14.60
N VAL A 193 8.27 17.28 15.19
CA VAL A 193 8.67 17.08 16.59
C VAL A 193 7.56 17.51 17.53
N GLU A 194 6.95 18.67 17.32
CA GLU A 194 5.87 19.17 18.17
C GLU A 194 4.61 18.30 18.07
N LYS A 195 4.24 17.88 16.86
CA LYS A 195 3.14 16.92 16.66
C LYS A 195 3.39 15.60 17.41
N LYS A 196 4.62 15.07 17.38
CA LYS A 196 4.99 13.88 18.16
C LYS A 196 4.91 14.11 19.67
N ARG A 197 5.30 15.29 20.16
CA ARG A 197 5.19 15.65 21.58
C ARG A 197 3.72 15.70 22.03
N VAL A 198 2.84 16.33 21.27
CA VAL A 198 1.40 16.39 21.54
C VAL A 198 0.78 14.99 21.55
N GLN A 199 1.08 14.15 20.55
CA GLN A 199 0.60 12.77 20.49
C GLN A 199 1.08 11.92 21.69
N LEU A 200 2.33 12.09 22.11
CA LEU A 200 2.86 11.39 23.28
C LEU A 200 2.15 11.83 24.58
N ALA A 201 1.89 13.13 24.72
CA ALA A 201 1.15 13.68 25.86
C ALA A 201 -0.30 13.18 25.89
N GLU A 202 -0.97 13.12 24.74
CA GLU A 202 -2.32 12.57 24.63
C GLU A 202 -2.35 11.07 24.97
N LYS A 203 -1.39 10.29 24.45
CA LYS A 203 -1.26 8.86 24.77
C LYS A 203 -1.05 8.62 26.26
N LYS A 204 -0.25 9.46 26.94
CA LYS A 204 -0.08 9.43 28.40
C LYS A 204 -1.40 9.77 29.12
N ARG A 205 -2.16 10.77 28.65
CA ARG A 205 -3.49 11.12 29.21
C ARG A 205 -4.50 9.97 29.06
N ARG A 206 -4.55 9.32 27.89
CA ARG A 206 -5.42 8.15 27.65
C ARG A 206 -5.09 7.00 28.59
N ARG A 207 -3.81 6.70 28.81
CA ARG A 207 -3.37 5.67 29.78
C ARG A 207 -3.82 5.99 31.21
N LYS A 208 -3.66 7.23 31.66
CA LYS A 208 -4.13 7.66 33.00
C LYS A 208 -5.65 7.54 33.16
N ARG A 209 -6.43 7.87 32.11
CA ARG A 209 -7.89 7.69 32.13
C ARG A 209 -8.29 6.22 32.21
N ALA A 210 -7.61 5.35 31.46
CA ALA A 210 -7.88 3.91 31.47
C ALA A 210 -7.59 3.27 32.84
N THR A 211 -6.50 3.67 33.52
CA THR A 211 -6.19 3.15 34.87
C THR A 211 -7.22 3.60 35.90
N ILE A 212 -7.66 4.85 35.85
CA ILE A 212 -8.72 5.36 36.73
C ILE A 212 -10.05 4.63 36.48
N ALA A 213 -10.42 4.40 35.21
CA ALA A 213 -11.63 3.66 34.87
C ALA A 213 -11.59 2.22 35.39
N LEU A 214 -10.45 1.54 35.24
CA LEU A 214 -10.24 0.19 35.76
C LEU A 214 -10.37 0.13 37.29
N ALA A 215 -9.80 1.12 38.00
CA ALA A 215 -9.90 1.20 39.46
C ALA A 215 -11.36 1.39 39.92
N LYS A 216 -12.11 2.30 39.28
CA LYS A 216 -13.54 2.51 39.58
C LYS A 216 -14.38 1.27 39.31
N GLN A 217 -14.05 0.51 38.25
CA GLN A 217 -14.78 -0.72 37.93
C GLN A 217 -14.50 -1.84 38.95
N LYS A 218 -13.26 -1.95 39.44
CA LYS A 218 -12.91 -2.88 40.53
C LYS A 218 -13.68 -2.55 41.81
N GLU A 219 -13.70 -1.27 42.22
CA GLU A 219 -14.44 -0.82 43.41
C GLU A 219 -15.94 -1.12 43.30
N LEU A 220 -16.53 -0.89 42.12
CA LEU A 220 -17.95 -1.17 41.88
C LEU A 220 -18.25 -2.68 41.92
N ASN A 221 -17.34 -3.52 41.41
CA ASN A 221 -17.47 -4.97 41.48
C ASN A 221 -17.33 -5.49 42.92
N GLU A 222 -16.42 -4.94 43.72
CA GLU A 222 -16.29 -5.27 45.14
C GLU A 222 -17.55 -4.89 45.93
N ARG A 223 -18.13 -3.71 45.68
CA ARG A 223 -19.41 -3.30 46.30
C ARG A 223 -20.56 -4.24 45.93
N LYS A 224 -20.64 -4.68 44.67
CA LYS A 224 -21.64 -5.68 44.24
C LYS A 224 -21.43 -7.02 44.93
N LEU A 225 -20.19 -7.46 45.08
CA LEU A 225 -19.85 -8.71 45.76
C LEU A 225 -20.25 -8.66 47.24
N MET A 226 -20.01 -7.54 47.92
CA MET A 226 -20.44 -7.35 49.32
C MET A 226 -21.96 -7.44 49.46
N ARG A 227 -22.71 -6.76 48.60
CA ARG A 227 -24.19 -6.83 48.60
C ARG A 227 -24.72 -8.26 48.37
N LEU A 228 -24.08 -9.04 47.50
CA LEU A 228 -24.43 -10.45 47.27
C LEU A 228 -24.16 -11.31 48.50
N LYS A 229 -23.04 -11.10 49.19
CA LYS A 229 -22.72 -11.79 50.45
C LYS A 229 -23.74 -11.45 51.54
N ASP A 230 -24.13 -10.18 51.66
CA ASP A 230 -25.14 -9.74 52.62
C ASP A 230 -26.51 -10.38 52.33
N HIS A 231 -26.94 -10.40 51.06
CA HIS A 231 -28.15 -11.11 50.64
C HIS A 231 -28.10 -12.61 50.94
N GLN A 232 -26.96 -13.27 50.71
CA GLN A 232 -26.78 -14.69 51.01
C GLN A 232 -26.86 -14.97 52.52
N LYS A 233 -26.30 -14.08 53.35
CA LYS A 233 -26.39 -14.16 54.81
C LYS A 233 -27.84 -14.01 55.30
N LEU A 234 -28.57 -13.02 54.78
CA LEU A 234 -30.00 -12.83 55.08
C LEU A 234 -30.83 -14.06 54.69
N ARG A 235 -30.56 -14.66 53.53
CA ARG A 235 -31.25 -15.89 53.08
C ARG A 235 -31.01 -17.07 54.02
N ARG A 236 -29.78 -17.24 54.53
CA ARG A 236 -29.45 -18.28 55.52
C ARG A 236 -30.16 -18.06 56.86
N LEU A 237 -30.22 -16.81 57.33
CA LEU A 237 -30.96 -16.47 58.56
C LEU A 237 -32.46 -16.80 58.43
N ALA A 238 -33.08 -16.41 57.30
CA ALA A 238 -34.48 -16.72 57.03
C ALA A 238 -34.76 -18.23 56.95
N GLN A 239 -33.85 -19.02 56.36
CA GLN A 239 -33.95 -20.49 56.33
C GLN A 239 -33.85 -21.10 57.73
N ASN A 240 -32.96 -20.59 58.58
CA ASN A 240 -32.82 -21.05 59.97
C ASN A 240 -34.07 -20.71 60.82
N ASP A 241 -34.70 -19.56 60.58
CA ASP A 241 -35.93 -19.17 61.29
C ASP A 241 -37.15 -19.98 60.85
N ALA A 242 -37.23 -20.34 59.55
CA ALA A 242 -38.29 -21.20 59.03
C ALA A 242 -38.21 -22.63 59.61
N GLY A 243 -37.00 -23.16 59.78
CA GLY A 243 -36.77 -24.48 60.38
C GLY A 243 -37.21 -24.61 61.84
N LYS A 244 -37.27 -23.50 62.60
CA LYS A 244 -37.70 -23.51 64.00
C LYS A 244 -39.21 -23.54 64.21
N ARG A 245 -40.02 -23.21 63.20
CA ARG A 245 -41.50 -23.19 63.32
C ARG A 245 -42.20 -24.48 62.90
N CYS A 246 -41.45 -25.50 62.47
CA CYS A 246 -42.00 -26.80 62.10
C CYS A 246 -41.71 -27.86 63.17
N VAL A 247 -41.91 -27.52 64.45
CA VAL A 247 -42.13 -28.58 65.45
C VAL A 247 -43.62 -28.89 65.35
N PRO A 248 -44.02 -30.05 64.80
CA PRO A 248 -45.42 -30.44 64.79
C PRO A 248 -45.91 -30.42 66.24
N GLU A 249 -46.98 -29.67 66.46
CA GLU A 249 -47.67 -29.61 67.75
C GLU A 249 -48.01 -31.05 68.14
N PRO A 250 -47.60 -31.53 69.33
CA PRO A 250 -47.86 -32.91 69.73
C PRO A 250 -49.37 -33.12 69.76
N GLU A 251 -49.85 -34.07 68.95
CA GLU A 251 -51.27 -34.39 68.87
C GLU A 251 -51.83 -34.63 70.29
N PRO A 252 -52.98 -34.03 70.62
CA PRO A 252 -53.60 -34.23 71.91
C PRO A 252 -53.95 -35.72 72.06
N SER A 253 -53.25 -36.38 72.97
CA SER A 253 -53.54 -37.75 73.38
C SER A 253 -54.96 -37.79 73.95
N PHE A 254 -55.88 -38.37 73.19
CA PHE A 254 -57.22 -38.69 73.65
C PHE A 254 -57.12 -39.69 74.81
N LEU A 255 -57.25 -39.17 76.03
CA LEU A 255 -57.48 -39.99 77.22
C LEU A 255 -58.84 -40.68 77.09
N ALA A 256 -58.80 -41.99 76.94
CA ALA A 256 -59.96 -42.86 77.03
C ALA A 256 -60.50 -42.83 78.47
N LEU A 257 -61.67 -42.23 78.65
CA LEU A 257 -62.50 -42.38 79.85
C LEU A 257 -63.06 -43.81 79.91
N LYS A 258 -62.83 -44.48 81.03
CA LYS A 258 -63.54 -45.68 81.49
C LYS A 258 -64.40 -45.30 82.68
#